data_AF-A0A2N3G0Z7-F1
#
_entry.id   AF-A0A2N3G0Z7-F1
#
_cell.length_a   1.000
_cell.length_b   1.000
_cell.length_c   1.000
_cell.angle_alpha   90.00
_cell.angle_beta   90.00
_cell.angle_gamma   90.00
#
_symmetry.space_group_name_H-M   'P 1'
#
loop_
_entity.id
_entity.type
_entity.pdbx_description
1 polymer ?
#
loop_
_entity_poly.entity_id
_entity_poly.type
_entity_poly.pdbx_seq_one_letter_code
_entity_poly.pdbx_strand_id
1 'polypeptide(L)'
;MSERRSGLAGMRVLVPVTAQRREFAERLAGEGARVDEAEFIAIAPPTDQAALAAATARWCEGDYAWMAVTSRNAVLAVHHAAQAAGRALAAPQPTARVATVGEATLAVCAQVGLEVTLVPTDRLNAAGLVAAFPDGPGRVFAPLGNLASPVLARGLARKGWDVDAVEAYRTVDGPGLSPLQAAAVAQGGFDAVVLTSGSVATRLAQTCPSIDSETMVVAIGSTTAAAAKAAGLTVHAVATQPSYASIVDSLIEVLTQRRPTKESS
;
A
#
# COMPACT_ATOMS: atom_id res chain seq x y z
N MET A 1 34.72 7.41 0.86
CA MET A 1 33.31 6.99 0.69
C MET A 1 33.36 5.75 -0.20
N SER A 2 33.19 4.57 0.40
CA SER A 2 33.40 3.28 -0.24
C SER A 2 32.27 3.00 -1.23
N GLU A 3 32.63 2.85 -2.51
CA GLU A 3 31.77 2.31 -3.55
C GLU A 3 31.39 0.87 -3.19
N ARG A 4 30.21 0.67 -2.57
CA ARG A 4 29.52 -0.60 -2.73
C ARG A 4 29.20 -0.69 -4.22
N ARG A 5 29.92 -1.55 -4.97
CA ARG A 5 29.40 -2.07 -6.24
C ARG A 5 27.96 -2.51 -5.93
N SER A 6 26.97 -1.83 -6.50
CA SER A 6 25.58 -2.14 -6.23
C SER A 6 25.37 -3.61 -6.58
N GLY A 7 24.93 -4.40 -5.59
CA GLY A 7 24.63 -5.81 -5.79
C GLY A 7 23.52 -6.03 -6.83
N LEU A 8 22.88 -4.96 -7.30
CA LEU A 8 21.76 -4.94 -8.23
C LEU A 8 22.17 -4.71 -9.70
N ALA A 9 23.43 -4.35 -9.97
CA ALA A 9 23.87 -4.01 -11.31
C ALA A 9 23.63 -5.15 -12.31
N GLY A 10 22.83 -4.88 -13.34
CA GLY A 10 22.49 -5.82 -14.40
C GLY A 10 21.37 -6.82 -14.06
N MET A 11 20.88 -6.84 -12.82
CA MET A 11 19.75 -7.68 -12.42
C MET A 11 18.46 -7.19 -13.08
N ARG A 12 17.66 -8.10 -13.63
CA ARG A 12 16.35 -7.77 -14.17
C ARG A 12 15.25 -8.06 -13.16
N VAL A 13 14.56 -7.02 -12.72
CA VAL A 13 13.56 -7.09 -11.64
C VAL A 13 12.20 -6.62 -12.16
N LEU A 14 11.17 -7.44 -11.95
CA LEU A 14 9.79 -7.03 -12.18
C LEU A 14 9.27 -6.30 -10.95
N VAL A 15 8.87 -5.04 -11.15
CA VAL A 15 8.43 -4.15 -10.07
C VAL A 15 6.98 -3.73 -10.30
N PRO A 16 6.06 -4.11 -9.39
CA PRO A 16 4.70 -3.59 -9.40
C PRO A 16 4.68 -2.08 -9.10
N VAL A 17 4.05 -1.33 -9.99
CA VAL A 17 3.86 0.12 -9.84
C VAL A 17 2.37 0.47 -9.90
N THR A 18 2.06 1.71 -9.55
CA THR A 18 0.79 2.35 -9.94
C THR A 18 1.13 3.71 -10.56
N ALA A 19 0.16 4.33 -11.24
CA ALA A 19 0.32 5.70 -11.75
C ALA A 19 0.85 6.71 -10.71
N GLN A 20 0.61 6.47 -9.42
CA GLN A 20 1.00 7.34 -8.31
C GLN A 20 2.21 6.84 -7.51
N ARG A 21 2.80 5.69 -7.88
CA ARG A 21 3.90 5.06 -7.13
C ARG A 21 4.89 4.39 -8.06
N ARG A 22 5.92 5.14 -8.45
CA ARG A 22 7.05 4.67 -9.28
C ARG A 22 8.42 4.84 -8.62
N GLU A 23 8.51 5.63 -7.54
CA GLU A 23 9.77 5.92 -6.83
C GLU A 23 10.60 4.66 -6.48
N PHE A 24 9.95 3.55 -6.08
CA PHE A 24 10.67 2.32 -5.78
C PHE A 24 11.35 1.72 -7.02
N ALA A 25 10.66 1.72 -8.18
CA ALA A 25 11.20 1.28 -9.46
C ALA A 25 12.33 2.21 -9.94
N GLU A 26 12.10 3.52 -9.88
CA GLU A 26 13.06 4.56 -10.27
C GLU A 26 14.37 4.46 -9.47
N ARG A 27 14.27 4.27 -8.15
CA ARG A 27 15.45 4.11 -7.29
C ARG A 27 16.21 2.83 -7.60
N LEU A 28 15.53 1.69 -7.79
CA LEU A 28 16.19 0.44 -8.20
C LEU A 28 16.92 0.59 -9.54
N ALA A 29 16.30 1.26 -10.51
CA ALA A 29 16.93 1.55 -11.79
C ALA A 29 18.16 2.47 -11.63
N GLY A 30 18.08 3.48 -10.76
CA GLY A 30 19.20 4.35 -10.40
C GLY A 30 20.39 3.62 -9.76
N GLU A 31 20.15 2.48 -9.11
CA GLU A 31 21.18 1.59 -8.57
C GLU A 31 21.70 0.57 -9.61
N GLY A 32 21.24 0.62 -10.86
CA GLY A 32 21.75 -0.20 -11.97
C GLY A 32 20.98 -1.49 -12.25
N ALA A 33 19.83 -1.72 -11.59
CA ALA A 33 18.91 -2.78 -11.97
C ALA A 33 18.21 -2.46 -13.30
N ARG A 34 17.92 -3.49 -14.11
CA ARG A 34 16.99 -3.42 -15.24
C ARG A 34 15.58 -3.63 -14.71
N VAL A 35 14.82 -2.55 -14.58
CA VAL A 35 13.48 -2.61 -14.00
C VAL A 35 12.42 -2.71 -15.10
N ASP A 36 11.63 -3.76 -15.07
CA ASP A 36 10.39 -3.85 -15.83
C ASP A 36 9.23 -3.49 -14.88
N GLU A 37 8.42 -2.54 -15.28
CA GLU A 37 7.27 -2.10 -14.49
C GLU A 37 5.98 -2.80 -14.94
N ALA A 38 5.08 -3.07 -13.98
CA ALA A 38 3.76 -3.58 -14.27
C ALA A 38 2.71 -3.03 -13.31
N GLU A 39 1.59 -2.55 -13.86
CA GLU A 39 0.45 -2.07 -13.07
C GLU A 39 -0.53 -3.23 -12.84
N PHE A 40 -0.25 -4.05 -11.82
CA PHE A 40 -1.16 -5.13 -11.44
C PHE A 40 -2.47 -4.61 -10.85
N ILE A 41 -2.41 -3.47 -10.16
CA ILE A 41 -3.58 -2.78 -9.63
C ILE A 41 -3.58 -1.32 -10.07
N ALA A 42 -4.76 -0.73 -10.10
CA ALA A 42 -4.93 0.71 -10.21
C ALA A 42 -5.80 1.24 -9.06
N ILE A 43 -5.65 2.53 -8.77
CA ILE A 43 -6.49 3.25 -7.80
C ILE A 43 -7.51 4.06 -8.60
N ALA A 44 -8.78 3.70 -8.46
CA ALA A 44 -9.91 4.35 -9.12
C ALA A 44 -10.77 5.14 -8.12
N PRO A 45 -11.57 6.10 -8.60
CA PRO A 45 -12.60 6.76 -7.79
C PRO A 45 -13.56 5.75 -7.14
N PRO A 46 -14.22 6.13 -6.03
CA PRO A 46 -15.23 5.29 -5.40
C PRO A 46 -16.42 5.08 -6.35
N THR A 47 -17.15 3.99 -6.12
CA THR A 47 -18.38 3.66 -6.87
C THR A 47 -19.40 4.78 -6.72
N ASP A 48 -19.57 5.27 -5.49
CA ASP A 48 -20.46 6.37 -5.15
C ASP A 48 -19.67 7.62 -4.75
N GLN A 49 -19.36 8.44 -5.74
CA GLN A 49 -18.67 9.72 -5.53
C GLN A 49 -19.56 10.73 -4.79
N ALA A 50 -20.89 10.63 -4.91
CA ALA A 50 -21.82 11.52 -4.23
C ALA A 50 -21.83 11.23 -2.73
N ALA A 51 -21.79 9.95 -2.33
CA ALA A 51 -21.65 9.56 -0.93
C ALA A 51 -20.35 10.07 -0.31
N LEU A 52 -19.21 9.94 -1.01
CA LEU A 52 -17.94 10.50 -0.54
C LEU A 52 -18.01 12.03 -0.41
N ALA A 53 -18.57 12.73 -1.40
CA ALA A 53 -18.71 14.18 -1.37
C ALA A 53 -19.62 14.63 -0.21
N ALA A 54 -20.74 13.95 0.01
CA ALA A 54 -21.66 14.25 1.10
C ALA A 54 -21.03 14.02 2.48
N ALA A 55 -20.31 12.91 2.68
CA ALA A 55 -19.59 12.66 3.92
C ALA A 55 -18.46 13.67 4.15
N THR A 56 -17.76 14.07 3.08
CA THR A 56 -16.73 15.12 3.15
C THR A 56 -17.32 16.48 3.52
N ALA A 57 -18.50 16.84 2.99
CA ALA A 57 -19.20 18.07 3.37
C ALA A 57 -19.57 18.07 4.86
N ARG A 58 -20.14 16.97 5.36
CA ARG A 58 -20.45 16.76 6.79
C ARG A 58 -19.20 16.88 7.67
N TRP A 59 -18.05 16.37 7.22
CA TRP A 59 -16.77 16.59 7.89
C TRP A 59 -16.41 18.06 8.01
N CYS A 60 -16.45 18.79 6.90
CA CYS A 60 -16.16 20.22 6.91
C CYS A 60 -17.16 21.02 7.77
N GLU A 61 -18.40 20.55 7.90
CA GLU A 61 -19.48 21.13 8.73
C GLU A 61 -19.44 20.69 10.19
N GLY A 62 -18.46 19.86 10.58
CA GLY A 62 -18.24 19.45 11.97
C GLY A 62 -19.24 18.44 12.52
N ASP A 63 -19.92 17.69 11.66
CA ASP A 63 -20.87 16.63 12.04
C ASP A 63 -20.20 15.39 12.65
N TYR A 64 -18.86 15.29 12.54
CA TYR A 64 -18.09 14.18 13.09
C TYR A 64 -17.23 14.64 14.25
N ALA A 65 -17.14 13.79 15.28
CA ALA A 65 -16.17 13.99 16.36
C ALA A 65 -14.76 13.53 15.95
N TRP A 66 -14.68 12.61 14.98
CA TRP A 66 -13.43 12.04 14.49
C TRP A 66 -13.46 11.73 12.99
N MET A 67 -12.29 11.81 12.37
CA MET A 67 -11.96 11.08 11.15
C MET A 67 -10.96 9.98 11.47
N ALA A 68 -11.26 8.73 11.11
CA ALA A 68 -10.35 7.59 11.25
C ALA A 68 -9.92 7.09 9.86
N VAL A 69 -8.67 7.37 9.49
CA VAL A 69 -8.15 7.13 8.14
C VAL A 69 -6.92 6.24 8.15
N THR A 70 -6.97 5.10 7.45
CA THR A 70 -5.87 4.12 7.45
C THR A 70 -5.14 4.00 6.11
N SER A 71 -5.36 4.93 5.19
CA SER A 71 -4.80 4.88 3.83
C SER A 71 -4.55 6.28 3.30
N ARG A 72 -3.34 6.51 2.76
CA ARG A 72 -3.03 7.75 2.02
C ARG A 72 -4.04 8.04 0.89
N ASN A 73 -4.51 7.00 0.20
CA ASN A 73 -5.44 7.18 -0.92
C ASN A 73 -6.81 7.67 -0.43
N ALA A 74 -7.23 7.26 0.77
CA ALA A 74 -8.45 7.76 1.38
C ALA A 74 -8.31 9.24 1.78
N VAL A 75 -7.17 9.65 2.37
CA VAL A 75 -6.88 11.07 2.67
C VAL A 75 -6.95 11.92 1.39
N LEU A 76 -6.26 11.48 0.33
CA LEU A 76 -6.24 12.20 -0.96
C LEU A 76 -7.62 12.29 -1.61
N ALA A 77 -8.41 11.21 -1.57
CA ALA A 77 -9.75 11.21 -2.14
C ALA A 77 -10.69 12.18 -1.42
N VAL A 78 -10.65 12.18 -0.08
CA VAL A 78 -11.41 13.14 0.74
C VAL A 78 -10.93 14.58 0.49
N HIS A 79 -9.61 14.79 0.39
CA HIS A 79 -9.05 16.10 0.09
C HIS A 79 -9.49 16.64 -1.28
N HIS A 80 -9.46 15.80 -2.31
CA HIS A 80 -9.96 16.17 -3.63
C HIS A 80 -11.47 16.47 -3.61
N ALA A 81 -12.27 15.70 -2.88
CA ALA A 81 -13.70 15.97 -2.72
C ALA A 81 -13.96 17.32 -2.02
N ALA A 82 -13.17 17.66 -1.01
CA ALA A 82 -13.27 18.96 -0.33
C ALA A 82 -12.88 20.12 -1.27
N GLN A 83 -11.77 19.98 -1.99
CA GLN A 83 -11.30 20.98 -2.97
C GLN A 83 -12.32 21.21 -4.09
N ALA A 84 -12.92 20.14 -4.63
CA ALA A 84 -13.96 20.24 -5.65
C ALA A 84 -15.20 21.02 -5.17
N ALA A 85 -15.46 21.02 -3.86
CA ALA A 85 -16.54 21.79 -3.23
C ALA A 85 -16.10 23.19 -2.74
N GLY A 86 -14.86 23.62 -3.03
CA GLY A 86 -14.32 24.90 -2.55
C GLY A 86 -14.08 24.96 -1.05
N ARG A 87 -13.88 23.81 -0.40
CA ARG A 87 -13.69 23.69 1.06
C ARG A 87 -12.28 23.27 1.43
N ALA A 88 -11.82 23.73 2.59
CA ALA A 88 -10.54 23.30 3.17
C ALA A 88 -10.77 22.10 4.09
N LEU A 89 -10.10 20.97 3.82
CA LEU A 89 -10.22 19.76 4.63
C LEU A 89 -9.71 19.94 6.08
N ALA A 90 -8.71 20.81 6.24
CA ALA A 90 -7.98 21.07 7.48
C ALA A 90 -8.77 21.80 8.57
N ALA A 91 -9.93 22.37 8.26
CA ALA A 91 -10.64 23.28 9.16
C ALA A 91 -12.11 22.88 9.37
N PRO A 92 -12.42 21.67 9.87
CA PRO A 92 -13.78 21.33 10.26
C PRO A 92 -14.25 22.24 11.41
N GLN A 93 -15.51 22.66 11.39
CA GLN A 93 -16.10 23.53 12.39
C GLN A 93 -17.43 22.95 12.90
N PRO A 94 -17.56 22.53 14.18
CA PRO A 94 -16.52 22.53 15.22
C PRO A 94 -15.33 21.62 14.92
N THR A 95 -14.19 21.88 15.57
CA THR A 95 -12.96 21.11 15.38
C THR A 95 -13.15 19.65 15.75
N ALA A 96 -12.80 18.77 14.82
CA ALA A 96 -12.86 17.32 14.97
C ALA A 96 -11.43 16.75 15.05
N ARG A 97 -11.29 15.57 15.66
CA ARG A 97 -9.98 14.90 15.82
C ARG A 97 -9.68 13.98 14.65
N VAL A 98 -8.41 13.75 14.37
CA VAL A 98 -7.98 12.83 13.30
C VAL A 98 -7.15 11.71 13.89
N ALA A 99 -7.50 10.47 13.51
CA ALA A 99 -6.76 9.28 13.86
C ALA A 99 -6.24 8.61 12.58
N THR A 100 -4.97 8.23 12.55
CA THR A 100 -4.39 7.56 11.39
C THR A 100 -3.42 6.44 11.78
N VAL A 101 -2.89 5.73 10.78
CA VAL A 101 -1.88 4.68 10.96
C VAL A 101 -0.72 4.88 10.00
N GLY A 102 0.47 4.56 10.49
CA GLY A 102 1.69 4.50 9.68
C GLY A 102 2.20 5.87 9.24
N GLU A 103 3.51 5.96 9.11
CA GLU A 103 4.20 7.21 8.75
C GLU A 103 3.78 7.74 7.37
N ALA A 104 3.54 6.85 6.41
CA ALA A 104 3.15 7.25 5.05
C ALA A 104 1.78 7.94 5.00
N THR A 105 0.81 7.51 5.81
CA THR A 105 -0.51 8.17 5.85
C THR A 105 -0.42 9.47 6.64
N LEU A 106 0.32 9.47 7.75
CA LEU A 106 0.59 10.66 8.56
C LEU A 106 1.25 11.78 7.74
N ALA A 107 2.23 11.45 6.91
CA ALA A 107 2.88 12.42 6.02
C ALA A 107 1.88 13.06 5.04
N VAL A 108 0.96 12.28 4.49
CA VAL A 108 -0.09 12.79 3.58
C VAL A 108 -1.11 13.63 4.33
N CYS A 109 -1.51 13.25 5.56
CA CYS A 109 -2.34 14.09 6.42
C CYS A 109 -1.71 15.47 6.63
N ALA A 110 -0.42 15.53 6.98
CA ALA A 110 0.31 16.77 7.16
C ALA A 110 0.37 17.61 5.87
N GLN A 111 0.62 16.98 4.72
CA GLN A 111 0.65 17.66 3.42
C GLN A 111 -0.67 18.33 3.06
N VAL A 112 -1.81 17.74 3.44
CA VAL A 112 -3.15 18.31 3.19
C VAL A 112 -3.65 19.20 4.35
N GLY A 113 -2.80 19.47 5.35
CA GLY A 113 -3.10 20.33 6.49
C GLY A 113 -3.93 19.68 7.60
N LEU A 114 -4.13 18.36 7.60
CA LEU A 114 -4.82 17.65 8.68
C LEU A 114 -3.87 17.43 9.87
N GLU A 115 -4.22 18.00 11.02
CA GLU A 115 -3.55 17.73 12.28
C GLU A 115 -4.01 16.40 12.87
N VAL A 116 -3.07 15.46 13.04
CA VAL A 116 -3.37 14.12 13.55
C VAL A 116 -3.24 14.10 15.07
N THR A 117 -4.34 13.73 15.73
CA THR A 117 -4.43 13.63 17.20
C THR A 117 -4.05 12.25 17.73
N LEU A 118 -4.20 11.20 16.91
CA LEU A 118 -3.96 9.82 17.34
C LEU A 118 -3.24 9.00 16.27
N VAL A 119 -2.12 8.40 16.67
CA VAL A 119 -1.40 7.37 15.92
C VAL A 119 -1.08 6.22 16.90
N PRO A 120 -1.45 4.96 16.60
CA PRO A 120 -1.13 3.84 17.47
C PRO A 120 0.38 3.55 17.44
N THR A 121 0.96 3.14 18.58
CA THR A 121 2.40 2.82 18.69
C THR A 121 2.72 1.38 18.32
N ASP A 122 1.85 0.43 18.66
CA ASP A 122 2.19 -1.00 18.63
C ASP A 122 1.90 -1.66 17.28
N ARG A 123 0.72 -1.37 16.72
CA ARG A 123 0.23 -1.97 15.47
C ARG A 123 -0.24 -0.87 14.53
N LEU A 124 0.49 -0.67 13.44
CA LEU A 124 0.20 0.38 12.45
C LEU A 124 -0.87 -0.07 11.43
N ASN A 125 -1.99 -0.59 11.92
CA ASN A 125 -3.10 -1.10 11.10
C ASN A 125 -4.46 -0.81 11.77
N ALA A 126 -5.56 -1.18 11.09
CA ALA A 126 -6.92 -0.96 11.60
C ALA A 126 -7.15 -1.54 13.01
N ALA A 127 -6.60 -2.71 13.33
CA ALA A 127 -6.77 -3.31 14.65
C ALA A 127 -6.01 -2.52 15.74
N GLY A 128 -4.81 -2.04 15.43
CA GLY A 128 -4.07 -1.17 16.36
C GLY A 128 -4.71 0.19 16.54
N LEU A 129 -5.28 0.77 15.47
CA LEU A 129 -6.04 2.01 15.57
C LEU A 129 -7.25 1.83 16.47
N VAL A 130 -8.01 0.73 16.31
CA VAL A 130 -9.14 0.39 17.20
C VAL A 130 -8.67 0.25 18.64
N ALA A 131 -7.55 -0.43 18.90
CA ALA A 131 -7.05 -0.63 20.27
C ALA A 131 -6.69 0.70 20.96
N ALA A 132 -6.08 1.63 20.23
CA ALA A 132 -5.71 2.95 20.74
C ALA A 132 -6.87 3.96 20.77
N PHE A 133 -7.97 3.70 20.05
CA PHE A 133 -9.10 4.61 19.97
C PHE A 133 -9.86 4.67 21.31
N PRO A 134 -10.23 5.86 21.81
CA PRO A 134 -10.99 5.98 23.05
C PRO A 134 -12.41 5.42 22.90
N ASP A 135 -13.00 5.01 24.02
CA ASP A 135 -14.44 4.75 24.06
C ASP A 135 -15.19 6.09 24.09
N GLY A 136 -16.36 6.14 23.45
CA GLY A 136 -17.16 7.36 23.46
C GLY A 136 -18.32 7.35 22.46
N PRO A 137 -19.31 8.24 22.66
CA PRO A 137 -20.40 8.46 21.72
C PRO A 137 -20.02 9.51 20.66
N GLY A 138 -20.80 9.54 19.58
CA GLY A 138 -20.65 10.51 18.50
C GLY A 138 -20.29 9.83 17.18
N ARG A 139 -20.12 10.65 16.12
CA ARG A 139 -19.91 10.14 14.77
C ARG A 139 -18.43 10.08 14.41
N VAL A 140 -18.03 9.01 13.73
CA VAL A 140 -16.68 8.83 13.17
C VAL A 140 -16.80 8.68 11.66
N PHE A 141 -16.15 9.58 10.93
CA PHE A 141 -15.97 9.42 9.48
C PHE A 141 -14.82 8.46 9.20
N ALA A 142 -15.10 7.35 8.53
CA ALA A 142 -14.11 6.34 8.17
C ALA A 142 -14.05 6.18 6.63
N PRO A 143 -13.24 7.00 5.93
CA PRO A 143 -13.00 6.82 4.50
C PRO A 143 -12.10 5.61 4.25
N LEU A 144 -12.59 4.64 3.49
CA LEU A 144 -11.97 3.32 3.30
C LEU A 144 -11.82 2.96 1.82
N GLY A 145 -10.89 2.04 1.51
CA GLY A 145 -10.86 1.40 0.19
C GLY A 145 -11.89 0.26 0.09
N ASN A 146 -12.33 -0.09 -1.12
CA ASN A 146 -13.24 -1.22 -1.36
C ASN A 146 -12.77 -2.58 -0.81
N LEU A 147 -11.46 -2.76 -0.64
CA LEU A 147 -10.85 -3.98 -0.07
C LEU A 147 -10.65 -3.91 1.45
N ALA A 148 -11.11 -2.85 2.12
CA ALA A 148 -10.91 -2.68 3.55
C ALA A 148 -11.69 -3.73 4.35
N SER A 149 -11.01 -4.39 5.29
CA SER A 149 -11.66 -5.30 6.23
C SER A 149 -12.62 -4.53 7.15
N PRO A 150 -13.68 -5.16 7.69
CA PRO A 150 -14.63 -4.51 8.59
C PRO A 150 -14.08 -4.25 10.00
N VAL A 151 -12.78 -4.52 10.24
CA VAL A 151 -12.14 -4.43 11.56
C VAL A 151 -12.27 -3.04 12.16
N LEU A 152 -12.00 -1.98 11.39
CA LEU A 152 -12.08 -0.60 11.88
C LEU A 152 -13.52 -0.25 12.26
N ALA A 153 -14.47 -0.40 11.32
CA ALA A 153 -15.86 -0.02 11.54
C ALA A 153 -16.50 -0.81 12.70
N ARG A 154 -16.36 -2.14 12.72
CA ARG A 154 -16.89 -2.96 13.83
C ARG A 154 -16.17 -2.70 15.15
N GLY A 155 -14.87 -2.43 15.10
CA GLY A 155 -14.06 -2.15 16.27
C GLY A 155 -14.47 -0.86 16.97
N LEU A 156 -14.62 0.22 16.21
CA LEU A 156 -15.06 1.52 16.74
C LEU A 156 -16.53 1.51 17.17
N ALA A 157 -17.41 0.81 16.44
CA ALA A 157 -18.80 0.64 16.86
C ALA A 157 -18.92 -0.04 18.24
N ARG A 158 -18.10 -1.06 18.51
CA ARG A 158 -18.05 -1.70 19.84
C ARG A 158 -17.56 -0.76 20.97
N LYS A 159 -16.87 0.33 20.61
CA LYS A 159 -16.40 1.37 21.54
C LYS A 159 -17.42 2.50 21.75
N GLY A 160 -18.63 2.38 21.18
CA GLY A 160 -19.73 3.32 21.35
C GLY A 160 -19.91 4.34 20.22
N TRP A 161 -19.07 4.30 19.19
CA TRP A 161 -19.10 5.26 18.08
C TRP A 161 -20.13 4.90 17.00
N ASP A 162 -20.80 5.90 16.44
CA ASP A 162 -21.55 5.78 15.19
C ASP A 162 -20.57 5.94 14.01
N VAL A 163 -20.25 4.85 13.32
CA VAL A 163 -19.20 4.85 12.29
C VAL A 163 -19.82 4.99 10.90
N ASP A 164 -19.52 6.11 10.26
CA ASP A 164 -19.85 6.37 8.85
C ASP A 164 -18.69 5.89 7.97
N ALA A 165 -18.74 4.60 7.61
CA ALA A 165 -17.76 3.97 6.75
C ALA A 165 -18.12 4.20 5.28
N VAL A 166 -17.30 4.97 4.56
CA VAL A 166 -17.55 5.38 3.18
C VAL A 166 -16.43 4.90 2.27
N GLU A 167 -16.77 4.31 1.13
CA GLU A 167 -15.79 3.98 0.10
C GLU A 167 -15.21 5.28 -0.47
N ALA A 168 -13.93 5.52 -0.22
CA ALA A 168 -13.19 6.69 -0.67
C ALA A 168 -12.41 6.43 -1.96
N TYR A 169 -12.02 5.18 -2.21
CA TYR A 169 -11.34 4.77 -3.43
C TYR A 169 -11.55 3.28 -3.68
N ARG A 170 -11.24 2.86 -4.91
CA ARG A 170 -11.22 1.45 -5.28
C ARG A 170 -9.83 1.03 -5.71
N THR A 171 -9.38 -0.10 -5.17
CA THR A 171 -8.36 -0.91 -5.81
C THR A 171 -9.07 -1.76 -6.86
N VAL A 172 -8.73 -1.52 -8.12
CA VAL A 172 -9.22 -2.26 -9.28
C VAL A 172 -8.05 -2.95 -9.97
N ASP A 173 -8.36 -3.91 -10.84
CA ASP A 173 -7.35 -4.55 -11.68
C ASP A 173 -6.69 -3.52 -12.59
N GLY A 174 -5.37 -3.53 -12.62
CA GLY A 174 -4.60 -2.81 -13.62
C GLY A 174 -4.38 -3.66 -14.87
N PRO A 175 -3.73 -3.10 -15.91
CA PRO A 175 -3.43 -3.81 -17.15
C PRO A 175 -2.55 -5.05 -16.95
N GLY A 176 -1.83 -5.16 -15.83
CA GLY A 176 -0.98 -6.30 -15.52
C GLY A 176 0.28 -6.34 -16.40
N LEU A 177 0.73 -7.55 -16.73
CA LEU A 177 1.88 -7.76 -17.60
C LEU A 177 1.49 -7.71 -19.08
N SER A 178 2.38 -7.15 -19.89
CA SER A 178 2.33 -7.39 -21.33
C SER A 178 2.59 -8.88 -21.64
N PRO A 179 2.16 -9.38 -22.82
CA PRO A 179 2.44 -10.76 -23.23
C PRO A 179 3.93 -11.14 -23.18
N LEU A 180 4.82 -10.20 -23.51
CA LEU A 180 6.27 -10.41 -23.46
C LEU A 180 6.79 -10.53 -22.02
N GLN A 181 6.29 -9.71 -21.10
CA GLN A 181 6.65 -9.80 -19.69
C GLN A 181 6.12 -11.10 -19.08
N ALA A 182 4.89 -11.49 -19.39
CA ALA A 182 4.31 -12.75 -18.91
C ALA A 182 5.12 -13.97 -19.39
N ALA A 183 5.53 -13.99 -20.67
CA ALA A 183 6.41 -15.03 -21.20
C ALA A 183 7.78 -15.03 -20.50
N ALA A 184 8.37 -13.85 -20.28
CA ALA A 184 9.64 -13.74 -19.57
C ALA A 184 9.55 -14.23 -18.11
N VAL A 185 8.45 -13.95 -17.39
CA VAL A 185 8.23 -14.49 -16.03
C VAL A 185 8.16 -16.02 -16.03
N ALA A 186 7.50 -16.61 -17.03
CA ALA A 186 7.35 -18.06 -17.13
C ALA A 186 8.62 -18.78 -17.60
N GLN A 187 9.57 -18.07 -18.23
CA GLN A 187 10.79 -18.64 -18.84
C GLN A 187 12.08 -18.26 -18.11
N GLY A 188 12.01 -17.70 -16.90
CA GLY A 188 13.20 -17.33 -16.12
C GLY A 188 13.91 -16.07 -16.62
N GLY A 189 13.19 -15.19 -17.33
CA GLY A 189 13.70 -13.93 -17.84
C GLY A 189 13.84 -12.82 -16.79
N PHE A 190 13.50 -13.09 -15.54
CA PHE A 190 13.64 -12.18 -14.40
C PHE A 190 14.46 -12.83 -13.29
N ASP A 191 15.39 -12.07 -12.71
CA ASP A 191 16.09 -12.50 -11.50
C ASP A 191 15.14 -12.46 -10.29
N ALA A 192 14.27 -11.44 -10.23
CA ALA A 192 13.33 -11.28 -9.14
C ALA A 192 12.01 -10.61 -9.54
N VAL A 193 10.97 -10.89 -8.75
CA VAL A 193 9.67 -10.21 -8.75
C VAL A 193 9.43 -9.67 -7.33
N VAL A 194 9.13 -8.38 -7.23
CA VAL A 194 8.79 -7.76 -5.94
C VAL A 194 7.29 -7.77 -5.74
N LEU A 195 6.81 -8.05 -4.53
CA LEU A 195 5.40 -7.98 -4.14
C LEU A 195 5.19 -6.87 -3.11
N THR A 196 4.55 -5.79 -3.53
CA THR A 196 4.38 -4.56 -2.73
C THR A 196 3.07 -4.51 -1.93
N SER A 197 2.12 -5.41 -2.20
CA SER A 197 0.88 -5.55 -1.42
C SER A 197 0.24 -6.92 -1.62
N GLY A 198 -0.69 -7.30 -0.74
CA GLY A 198 -1.47 -8.51 -0.91
C GLY A 198 -2.32 -8.51 -2.20
N SER A 199 -2.91 -7.38 -2.58
CA SER A 199 -3.68 -7.27 -3.83
C SER A 199 -2.81 -7.45 -5.08
N VAL A 200 -1.58 -6.95 -5.06
CA VAL A 200 -0.59 -7.19 -6.12
C VAL A 200 -0.22 -8.67 -6.18
N ALA A 201 -0.01 -9.32 -5.04
CA ALA A 201 0.31 -10.74 -4.97
C ALA A 201 -0.82 -11.63 -5.51
N THR A 202 -2.07 -11.35 -5.10
CA THR A 202 -3.25 -12.04 -5.62
C THR A 202 -3.39 -11.85 -7.12
N ARG A 203 -3.20 -10.62 -7.62
CA ARG A 203 -3.30 -10.36 -9.05
C ARG A 203 -2.20 -11.06 -9.85
N LEU A 204 -0.95 -11.00 -9.39
CA LEU A 204 0.16 -11.72 -10.03
C LEU A 204 -0.17 -13.21 -10.15
N ALA A 205 -0.65 -13.85 -9.07
CA ALA A 205 -1.02 -15.26 -9.09
C ALA A 205 -2.13 -15.59 -10.11
N GLN A 206 -3.10 -14.68 -10.28
CA GLN A 206 -4.19 -14.84 -11.25
C GLN A 206 -3.72 -14.67 -12.70
N THR A 207 -2.80 -13.74 -12.97
CA THR A 207 -2.35 -13.40 -14.33
C THR A 207 -1.11 -14.17 -14.77
N CYS A 208 -0.38 -14.78 -13.82
CA CYS A 208 0.86 -15.50 -14.05
C CYS A 208 0.78 -16.86 -13.36
N PRO A 209 0.15 -17.87 -14.00
CA PRO A 209 -0.04 -19.19 -13.41
C PRO A 209 1.27 -19.94 -13.20
N SER A 210 2.34 -19.57 -13.91
CA SER A 210 3.68 -20.12 -13.74
C SER A 210 4.69 -18.99 -13.61
N ILE A 211 5.45 -19.02 -12.52
CA ILE A 211 6.67 -18.25 -12.33
C ILE A 211 7.80 -19.26 -12.37
N ASP A 212 8.81 -19.01 -13.20
CA ASP A 212 9.96 -19.90 -13.32
C ASP A 212 10.65 -20.09 -11.96
N SER A 213 11.14 -21.30 -11.68
CA SER A 213 11.79 -21.62 -10.41
C SER A 213 13.06 -20.81 -10.17
N GLU A 214 13.61 -20.23 -11.24
CA GLU A 214 14.77 -19.36 -11.18
C GLU A 214 14.46 -17.91 -10.75
N THR A 215 13.19 -17.52 -10.80
CA THR A 215 12.75 -16.15 -10.47
C THR A 215 12.45 -15.99 -8.98
N MET A 216 13.18 -15.12 -8.29
CA MET A 216 13.00 -14.89 -6.85
C MET A 216 11.82 -13.96 -6.55
N VAL A 217 10.84 -14.48 -5.84
CA VAL A 217 9.67 -13.72 -5.38
C VAL A 217 9.94 -13.13 -3.99
N VAL A 218 10.02 -11.81 -3.90
CA VAL A 218 10.33 -11.07 -2.66
C VAL A 218 9.11 -10.26 -2.21
N ALA A 219 8.60 -10.52 -1.01
CA ALA A 219 7.51 -9.75 -0.43
C ALA A 219 8.03 -8.63 0.47
N ILE A 220 7.42 -7.45 0.40
CA ILE A 220 7.86 -6.29 1.22
C ILE A 220 7.53 -6.41 2.72
N GLY A 221 6.84 -7.48 3.13
CA GLY A 221 6.43 -7.67 4.51
C GLY A 221 5.57 -8.92 4.70
N SER A 222 5.39 -9.30 5.96
CA SER A 222 4.72 -10.55 6.36
C SER A 222 3.27 -10.65 5.91
N THR A 223 2.53 -9.54 5.90
CA THR A 223 1.13 -9.51 5.43
C THR A 223 1.04 -9.76 3.92
N THR A 224 1.93 -9.16 3.14
CA THR A 224 2.04 -9.41 1.70
C THR A 224 2.47 -10.85 1.41
N ALA A 225 3.43 -11.37 2.18
CA ALA A 225 3.88 -12.76 2.04
C ALA A 225 2.76 -13.76 2.35
N ALA A 226 1.95 -13.50 3.40
CA ALA A 226 0.80 -14.33 3.74
C ALA A 226 -0.25 -14.34 2.63
N ALA A 227 -0.56 -13.18 2.05
CA ALA A 227 -1.47 -13.07 0.91
C ALA A 227 -0.95 -13.78 -0.34
N ALA A 228 0.35 -13.66 -0.64
CA ALA A 228 0.99 -14.35 -1.75
C ALA A 228 0.89 -15.88 -1.61
N LYS A 229 1.22 -16.41 -0.43
CA LYS A 229 1.10 -17.85 -0.12
C LYS A 229 -0.36 -18.33 -0.22
N ALA A 230 -1.31 -17.56 0.31
CA ALA A 230 -2.73 -17.87 0.20
C ALA A 230 -3.22 -17.87 -1.26
N ALA A 231 -2.59 -17.08 -2.14
CA ALA A 231 -2.84 -17.06 -3.58
C ALA A 231 -2.06 -18.14 -4.36
N GLY A 232 -1.27 -18.99 -3.69
CA GLY A 232 -0.53 -20.08 -4.32
C GLY A 232 0.88 -19.72 -4.80
N LEU A 233 1.39 -18.53 -4.48
CA LEU A 233 2.77 -18.14 -4.83
C LEU A 233 3.78 -18.64 -3.80
N THR A 234 4.91 -19.13 -4.29
CA THR A 234 6.12 -19.36 -3.48
C THR A 234 6.81 -18.03 -3.21
N VAL A 235 6.98 -17.68 -1.92
CA VAL A 235 7.72 -16.48 -1.49
C VAL A 235 9.10 -16.91 -1.00
N HIS A 236 10.15 -16.36 -1.60
CA HIS A 236 11.54 -16.73 -1.35
C HIS A 236 12.19 -15.86 -0.27
N ALA A 237 11.81 -14.59 -0.19
CA ALA A 237 12.25 -13.68 0.86
C ALA A 237 11.15 -12.73 1.30
N VAL A 238 11.23 -12.27 2.55
CA VAL A 238 10.31 -11.30 3.13
C VAL A 238 11.13 -10.20 3.77
N ALA A 239 10.93 -8.96 3.34
CA ALA A 239 11.58 -7.82 3.96
C ALA A 239 11.16 -7.68 5.43
N THR A 240 12.13 -7.43 6.29
CA THR A 240 11.91 -7.27 7.74
C THR A 240 11.14 -5.99 8.05
N GLN A 241 11.29 -4.97 7.19
CA GLN A 241 10.56 -3.71 7.26
C GLN A 241 10.05 -3.32 5.87
N PRO A 242 8.91 -2.60 5.78
CA PRO A 242 8.39 -2.08 4.52
C PRO A 242 9.15 -0.81 4.06
N SER A 243 10.48 -0.82 4.15
CA SER A 243 11.36 0.28 3.75
C SER A 243 12.13 -0.08 2.47
N TYR A 244 12.49 0.93 1.67
CA TYR A 244 13.28 0.71 0.45
C TYR A 244 14.54 -0.10 0.73
N ALA A 245 15.31 0.32 1.75
CA ALA A 245 16.56 -0.33 2.13
C ALA A 245 16.35 -1.81 2.50
N SER A 246 15.35 -2.12 3.34
CA SER A 246 15.08 -3.50 3.73
C SER A 246 14.66 -4.39 2.56
N ILE A 247 13.94 -3.84 1.57
CA ILE A 247 13.54 -4.58 0.37
C ILE A 247 14.77 -4.85 -0.52
N VAL A 248 15.63 -3.84 -0.71
CA VAL A 248 16.89 -4.00 -1.46
C VAL A 248 17.81 -5.01 -0.79
N ASP A 249 18.00 -4.93 0.53
CA ASP A 249 18.81 -5.89 1.27
C ASP A 249 18.28 -7.32 1.10
N SER A 250 16.96 -7.50 1.16
CA SER A 250 16.32 -8.81 0.94
C SER A 250 16.48 -9.32 -0.49
N LEU A 251 16.41 -8.43 -1.49
CA LEU A 251 16.66 -8.74 -2.89
C LEU A 251 18.11 -9.19 -3.10
N ILE A 252 19.07 -8.44 -2.57
CA ILE A 252 20.49 -8.78 -2.68
C ILE A 252 20.76 -10.11 -1.97
N GLU A 253 20.28 -10.28 -0.74
CA GLU A 253 20.49 -11.50 0.04
C GLU A 253 19.99 -12.75 -0.70
N VAL A 254 18.73 -12.75 -1.16
CA VAL A 254 18.13 -13.92 -1.82
C VAL A 254 18.82 -14.24 -3.15
N LEU A 255 19.26 -13.21 -3.89
CA LEU A 255 19.96 -13.39 -5.16
C LEU A 255 21.42 -13.85 -4.97
N THR A 256 22.06 -13.46 -3.87
CA THR A 256 23.43 -13.87 -3.55
C THR A 256 23.49 -15.32 -3.06
N GLN A 257 22.53 -15.74 -2.23
CA GLN A 257 22.41 -17.14 -1.78
C GLN A 257 22.16 -18.12 -2.95
N ARG A 258 21.64 -17.59 -4.07
CA ARG A 258 21.28 -18.37 -5.25
C ARG A 258 22.41 -18.53 -6.25
N ARG A 259 23.44 -17.67 -6.25
CA ARG A 259 24.64 -17.86 -7.09
C ARG A 259 25.48 -18.98 -6.47
N PRO A 260 25.55 -20.20 -7.03
CA PRO A 260 26.66 -21.09 -6.71
C PRO A 260 27.91 -20.46 -7.34
N THR A 261 29.06 -20.63 -6.71
CA THR A 261 30.39 -20.38 -7.28
C THR A 261 30.50 -20.97 -8.69
N LYS A 262 30.21 -20.17 -9.73
CA LYS A 262 30.65 -20.43 -11.10
C LYS A 262 32.10 -19.94 -11.24
N GLU A 263 32.99 -20.57 -10.49
CA GLU A 263 34.43 -20.54 -10.72
C GLU A 263 34.95 -21.92 -10.34
N SER A 264 35.12 -22.78 -11.36
CA SER A 264 36.11 -23.85 -11.48
C SER A 264 35.65 -24.88 -12.53
N SER A 265 35.94 -24.60 -13.80
CA SER A 265 36.41 -25.58 -14.81
C SER A 265 36.79 -24.82 -16.08
#